data_AF-A0A259TEU5-F1
#
_entry.id   AF-A0A259TEU5-F1
#
_cell.length_a   1.000
_cell.length_b   1.000
_cell.length_c   1.000
_cell.angle_alpha   90.00
_cell.angle_beta   90.00
_cell.angle_gamma   90.00
#
_symmetry.space_group_name_H-M   'P 1'
#
loop_
_entity.id
_entity.type
_entity.pdbx_description
1 polymer ?
#
loop_
_entity_poly.entity_id
_entity_poly.type
_entity_poly.pdbx_seq_one_letter_code
_entity_poly.pdbx_strand_id
1 'polypeptide(L)'
;MLKLFEYNWQVRKDWLDWCDTVSEEELLKKRTGGIGYFLPTLYHIVGVEYGWICGGIQEKAVEIPPFEKVASVQQIKDFSARCHEELAPFVYDWNDSLEDRIMIDITDDGEREAHTYGEVMRHLIAHEIHHIGQLSIWAREIGKKPVTANLIGRGLFDI
;
A
#
# COMPACT_ATOMS: atom_id res chain seq x y z
N MET A 1 -5.39 15.07 -3.20
CA MET A 1 -5.41 13.63 -2.88
C MET A 1 -4.62 12.84 -3.92
N LEU A 2 -5.00 12.88 -5.20
CA LEU A 2 -4.40 12.09 -6.29
C LEU A 2 -2.86 12.06 -6.29
N LYS A 3 -2.20 13.22 -6.17
CA LYS A 3 -0.72 13.31 -6.14
C LYS A 3 -0.05 12.51 -5.01
N LEU A 4 -0.73 12.28 -3.90
CA LEU A 4 -0.20 11.45 -2.81
C LEU A 4 -0.35 9.95 -3.08
N PHE A 5 -1.40 9.53 -3.81
CA PHE A 5 -1.49 8.16 -4.32
C PHE A 5 -0.40 7.89 -5.37
N GLU A 6 -0.22 8.80 -6.33
CA GLU A 6 0.86 8.67 -7.33
C GLU A 6 2.24 8.60 -6.66
N TYR A 7 2.49 9.44 -5.65
CA TYR A 7 3.68 9.39 -4.81
C TYR A 7 3.86 8.02 -4.14
N ASN A 8 2.82 7.54 -3.46
CA ASN A 8 2.83 6.27 -2.77
C ASN A 8 3.15 5.12 -3.73
N TRP A 9 2.49 5.05 -4.89
CA TRP A 9 2.74 4.03 -5.90
C TRP A 9 4.17 4.05 -6.43
N GLN A 10 4.74 5.23 -6.71
CA GLN A 10 6.14 5.36 -7.11
C GLN A 10 7.09 4.85 -6.03
N VAL A 11 6.87 5.25 -4.77
CA VAL A 11 7.70 4.84 -3.63
C VAL A 11 7.59 3.34 -3.37
N ARG A 12 6.39 2.76 -3.44
CA ARG A 12 6.15 1.33 -3.30
C ARG A 12 6.90 0.54 -4.35
N LYS A 13 6.82 0.98 -5.62
CA LYS A 13 7.56 0.37 -6.71
C LYS A 13 9.06 0.43 -6.45
N ASP A 14 9.60 1.58 -6.05
CA ASP A 14 11.01 1.74 -5.70
C ASP A 14 11.43 0.78 -4.57
N TRP A 15 10.57 0.56 -3.57
CA TRP A 15 10.82 -0.39 -2.48
C TRP A 15 10.79 -1.85 -2.92
N LEU A 16 9.84 -2.22 -3.77
CA LEU A 16 9.78 -3.56 -4.35
C LEU A 16 11.02 -3.84 -5.22
N ASP A 17 11.49 -2.86 -5.99
CA ASP A 17 12.73 -2.96 -6.76
C ASP A 17 13.97 -2.98 -5.83
N TRP A 18 13.94 -2.26 -4.72
CA TRP A 18 15.01 -2.31 -3.71
C TRP A 18 15.14 -3.71 -3.07
N CYS A 19 14.03 -4.42 -2.87
CA CYS A 19 14.00 -5.76 -2.33
C CYS A 19 14.78 -6.77 -3.18
N ASP A 20 14.88 -6.58 -4.51
CA ASP A 20 15.69 -7.45 -5.38
C ASP A 20 17.18 -7.45 -5.02
N THR A 21 17.63 -6.44 -4.26
CA THR A 21 19.03 -6.33 -3.82
C THR A 21 19.29 -7.02 -2.47
N VAL A 22 18.27 -7.58 -1.82
CA VAL A 22 18.30 -8.13 -0.47
C VAL A 22 18.04 -9.64 -0.54
N SER A 23 18.72 -10.42 0.30
CA SER A 23 18.43 -11.85 0.38
C SER A 23 17.03 -12.10 0.92
N GLU A 24 16.40 -13.18 0.44
CA GLU A 24 15.09 -13.62 0.92
C GLU A 24 15.06 -13.84 2.44
N GLU A 25 16.14 -14.37 3.01
CA GLU A 25 16.30 -14.53 4.45
C GLU A 25 16.15 -13.18 5.19
N GLU A 26 16.83 -12.12 4.75
CA GLU A 26 16.76 -10.81 5.42
C GLU A 26 15.41 -10.10 5.20
N LEU A 27 14.73 -10.39 4.09
CA LEU A 27 13.41 -9.89 3.76
C LEU A 27 12.30 -10.54 4.63
N LEU A 28 12.49 -11.80 5.02
CA LEU A 28 11.57 -12.58 5.86
C LEU A 28 12.04 -12.70 7.33
N LYS A 29 13.11 -12.00 7.70
CA LYS A 29 13.60 -11.95 9.08
C LYS A 29 12.74 -11.03 9.94
N LYS A 30 12.35 -11.54 11.11
CA LYS A 30 11.55 -10.77 12.09
C LYS A 30 12.35 -9.59 12.65
N ARG A 31 11.68 -8.43 12.73
CA ARG A 31 12.20 -7.16 13.26
C ARG A 31 11.20 -6.52 14.21
N THR A 32 11.67 -5.52 14.96
CA THR A 32 10.80 -4.73 15.84
C THR A 32 10.10 -3.64 15.05
N GLY A 33 8.81 -3.43 15.34
CA GLY A 33 7.96 -2.39 14.76
C GLY A 33 6.99 -2.93 13.70
N GLY A 34 5.81 -2.32 13.60
CA GLY A 34 4.79 -2.69 12.60
C GLY A 34 4.51 -4.19 12.55
N ILE A 35 4.38 -4.72 11.33
CA ILE A 35 4.21 -6.15 11.05
C ILE A 35 5.51 -6.94 11.30
N GLY A 36 6.66 -6.27 11.25
CA GLY A 36 7.95 -6.83 11.65
C GLY A 36 8.73 -7.54 10.53
N TYR A 37 8.37 -7.37 9.26
CA TYR A 37 9.05 -8.02 8.12
C TYR A 37 8.91 -7.16 6.86
N PHE A 38 9.90 -7.19 5.94
CA PHE A 38 9.81 -6.38 4.72
C PHE A 38 8.69 -6.84 3.78
N LEU A 39 8.68 -8.12 3.40
CA LEU A 39 7.72 -8.61 2.40
C LEU A 39 6.27 -8.64 2.91
N PRO A 40 5.98 -9.19 4.11
CA PRO A 40 4.65 -9.05 4.72
C PRO A 40 4.16 -7.61 4.84
N THR A 41 5.04 -6.63 5.14
CA THR A 41 4.63 -5.22 5.17
C THR A 41 4.25 -4.69 3.80
N LEU A 42 5.03 -4.97 2.75
CA LEU A 42 4.69 -4.53 1.38
C LEU A 42 3.42 -5.21 0.87
N TYR A 43 3.26 -6.51 1.13
CA TYR A 43 2.04 -7.25 0.84
C TYR A 43 0.83 -6.65 1.56
N HIS A 44 0.96 -6.32 2.85
CA HIS A 44 -0.11 -5.71 3.64
C HIS A 44 -0.56 -4.36 3.09
N ILE A 45 0.38 -3.48 2.72
CA ILE A 45 0.08 -2.19 2.11
C ILE A 45 -0.81 -2.38 0.86
N VAL A 46 -0.40 -3.27 -0.05
CA VAL A 46 -1.14 -3.56 -1.29
C VAL A 46 -2.54 -4.13 -0.98
N GLY A 47 -2.60 -5.12 -0.08
CA GLY A 47 -3.84 -5.78 0.29
C GLY A 47 -4.86 -4.84 0.94
N VAL A 48 -4.41 -3.96 1.84
CA VAL A 48 -5.27 -2.96 2.49
C VAL A 48 -5.80 -1.96 1.47
N GLU A 49 -4.94 -1.35 0.65
CA GLU A 49 -5.38 -0.40 -0.38
C GLU A 49 -6.43 -1.02 -1.32
N TYR A 50 -6.13 -2.21 -1.85
CA TYR A 50 -7.01 -2.90 -2.77
C TYR A 50 -8.33 -3.33 -2.11
N GLY A 51 -8.28 -3.88 -0.90
CA GLY A 51 -9.46 -4.32 -0.16
C GLY A 51 -10.41 -3.16 0.16
N TRP A 52 -9.88 -2.03 0.63
CA TRP A 52 -10.69 -0.86 0.95
C TRP A 52 -11.27 -0.18 -0.30
N ILE A 53 -10.49 -0.02 -1.36
CA ILE A 53 -10.97 0.64 -2.58
C ILE A 53 -11.91 -0.27 -3.36
N CYS A 54 -11.44 -1.44 -3.80
CA CYS A 54 -12.23 -2.30 -4.66
C CYS A 54 -13.32 -3.05 -3.88
N GLY A 55 -12.98 -3.60 -2.72
CA GLY A 55 -13.91 -4.38 -1.90
C GLY A 55 -14.89 -3.53 -1.11
N GLY A 56 -14.38 -2.50 -0.42
CA GLY A 56 -15.18 -1.60 0.42
C GLY A 56 -15.94 -0.56 -0.39
N ILE A 57 -15.21 0.38 -0.99
CA ILE A 57 -15.81 1.54 -1.67
C ILE A 57 -16.57 1.14 -2.94
N GLN A 58 -15.99 0.28 -3.77
CA GLN A 58 -16.60 -0.13 -5.04
C GLN A 58 -17.51 -1.37 -4.92
N GLU A 59 -17.56 -2.01 -3.74
CA GLU A 59 -18.35 -3.22 -3.47
C GLU A 59 -18.10 -4.38 -4.46
N LYS A 60 -16.88 -4.46 -5.02
CA LYS A 60 -16.48 -5.55 -5.92
C LYS A 60 -16.07 -6.77 -5.12
N ALA A 61 -16.31 -7.95 -5.69
CA ALA A 61 -15.67 -9.17 -5.19
C ALA A 61 -14.16 -9.06 -5.42
N VAL A 62 -13.39 -9.10 -4.33
CA VAL A 62 -11.93 -9.02 -4.36
C VAL A 62 -11.30 -10.35 -3.97
N GLU A 63 -10.24 -10.74 -4.67
CA GLU A 63 -9.36 -11.84 -4.28
C GLU A 63 -8.02 -11.29 -3.78
N ILE A 64 -7.81 -11.42 -2.48
CA ILE A 64 -6.54 -11.15 -1.81
C ILE A 64 -5.96 -12.51 -1.40
N PRO A 65 -4.96 -13.04 -2.13
CA PRO A 65 -4.40 -14.35 -1.82
C PRO A 65 -3.67 -14.29 -0.47
N PRO A 66 -3.77 -15.32 0.38
CA PRO A 66 -3.01 -15.36 1.64
C PRO A 66 -1.50 -15.25 1.35
N PHE A 67 -0.76 -14.63 2.27
CA PHE A 67 0.65 -14.27 2.07
C PHE A 67 1.51 -15.47 1.65
N GLU A 68 1.24 -16.66 2.17
CA GLU A 68 1.97 -17.90 1.86
C GLU A 68 1.92 -18.26 0.37
N LYS A 69 0.92 -17.79 -0.37
CA LYS A 69 0.80 -17.97 -1.82
C LYS A 69 1.55 -16.92 -2.64
N VAL A 70 2.02 -15.84 -2.01
CA VAL A 70 2.71 -14.70 -2.64
C VAL A 70 3.99 -14.31 -1.88
N ALA A 71 4.68 -15.29 -1.31
CA ALA A 71 5.78 -15.07 -0.37
C ALA A 71 7.13 -14.67 -0.99
N SER A 72 7.17 -14.32 -2.28
CA SER A 72 8.39 -13.86 -2.96
C SER A 72 8.25 -12.43 -3.50
N VAL A 73 9.39 -11.75 -3.72
CA VAL A 73 9.42 -10.38 -4.25
C VAL A 73 8.65 -10.26 -5.57
N GLN A 74 8.89 -11.19 -6.51
CA GLN A 74 8.23 -11.17 -7.81
C GLN A 74 6.71 -11.36 -7.67
N GLN A 75 6.25 -12.28 -6.82
CA GLN A 75 4.81 -12.50 -6.62
C GLN A 75 4.13 -11.29 -5.99
N ILE A 76 4.79 -10.55 -5.09
CA ILE A 76 4.24 -9.31 -4.53
C ILE A 76 4.22 -8.20 -5.58
N LYS A 77 5.23 -8.12 -6.46
CA LYS A 77 5.20 -7.20 -7.61
C LYS A 77 4.02 -7.49 -8.53
N ASP A 78 3.80 -8.76 -8.86
CA ASP A 78 2.69 -9.20 -9.71
C ASP A 78 1.34 -8.91 -9.04
N PHE A 79 1.22 -9.18 -7.73
CA PHE A 79 0.04 -8.84 -6.93
C PHE A 79 -0.22 -7.33 -6.92
N SER A 80 0.82 -6.52 -6.66
CA SER A 80 0.71 -5.06 -6.68
C SER A 80 0.31 -4.52 -8.05
N ALA A 81 0.85 -5.08 -9.14
CA ALA A 81 0.52 -4.65 -10.50
C ALA A 81 -0.94 -4.96 -10.83
N ARG A 82 -1.40 -6.19 -10.56
CA ARG A 82 -2.79 -6.60 -10.76
C ARG A 82 -3.76 -5.71 -9.97
N CYS A 83 -3.51 -5.50 -8.68
CA CYS A 83 -4.35 -4.64 -7.85
C CYS A 83 -4.39 -3.21 -8.37
N HIS A 84 -3.23 -2.67 -8.80
CA HIS A 84 -3.13 -1.32 -9.34
C HIS A 84 -3.97 -1.14 -10.61
N GLU A 85 -3.94 -2.10 -11.54
CA GLU A 85 -4.77 -2.06 -12.77
C GLU A 85 -6.26 -1.91 -12.46
N GLU A 86 -6.74 -2.57 -11.40
CA GLU A 86 -8.15 -2.53 -11.02
C GLU A 86 -8.56 -1.28 -10.23
N LEU A 87 -7.72 -0.82 -9.30
CA LEU A 87 -8.05 0.30 -8.39
C LEU A 87 -7.71 1.67 -8.97
N ALA A 88 -6.66 1.78 -9.81
CA ALA A 88 -6.16 3.07 -10.28
C ALA A 88 -7.20 3.91 -11.04
N PRO A 89 -8.06 3.34 -11.92
CA PRO A 89 -9.11 4.11 -12.58
C PRO A 89 -10.04 4.82 -11.60
N PHE A 90 -10.39 4.18 -10.48
CA PHE A 90 -11.23 4.81 -9.44
C PHE A 90 -10.53 6.00 -8.79
N VAL A 91 -9.25 5.87 -8.48
CA VAL A 91 -8.46 6.95 -7.86
C VAL A 91 -8.27 8.12 -8.83
N TYR A 92 -8.06 7.85 -10.11
CA TYR A 92 -7.93 8.89 -11.15
C TYR A 92 -9.27 9.60 -11.43
N ASP A 93 -10.39 8.88 -11.38
CA ASP A 93 -11.74 9.44 -11.58
C ASP A 93 -12.32 10.11 -10.31
N TRP A 94 -11.54 10.17 -9.22
CA TRP A 94 -11.96 10.78 -7.97
C TRP A 94 -12.37 12.24 -8.16
N ASN A 95 -13.50 12.61 -7.56
CA ASN A 95 -14.01 13.98 -7.56
C ASN A 95 -14.73 14.30 -6.25
N ASP A 96 -14.90 15.59 -5.97
CA ASP A 96 -15.42 16.08 -4.69
C ASP A 96 -16.84 15.55 -4.35
N SER A 97 -17.64 15.14 -5.34
CA SER A 97 -18.96 14.55 -5.07
C SER A 97 -18.91 13.17 -4.41
N LEU A 98 -17.73 12.55 -4.35
CA LEU A 98 -17.51 11.27 -3.69
C LEU A 98 -17.12 11.41 -2.22
N GLU A 99 -16.66 12.59 -1.77
CA GLU A 99 -16.08 12.79 -0.44
C GLU A 99 -17.00 12.31 0.70
N ASP A 100 -18.28 12.70 0.65
CA ASP A 100 -19.26 12.43 1.72
C ASP A 100 -20.05 11.12 1.52
N ARG A 101 -19.74 10.32 0.48
CA ARG A 101 -20.38 9.01 0.31
C ARG A 101 -19.95 8.07 1.42
N ILE A 102 -20.85 7.19 1.84
CA ILE A 102 -20.63 6.28 2.95
C ILE A 102 -20.21 4.90 2.44
N MET A 103 -19.09 4.41 2.96
CA MET A 103 -18.68 3.02 2.91
C MET A 103 -19.08 2.37 4.23
N ILE A 104 -19.62 1.15 4.18
CA ILE A 104 -19.86 0.35 5.37
C ILE A 104 -18.75 -0.69 5.45
N ASP A 105 -17.87 -0.54 6.44
CA ASP A 105 -16.89 -1.55 6.81
C ASP A 105 -17.58 -2.64 7.65
N ILE A 106 -17.18 -3.89 7.44
CA ILE A 106 -17.59 -5.02 8.27
C ILE A 106 -16.31 -5.54 8.92
N THR A 107 -16.16 -5.27 10.21
CA THR A 107 -14.96 -5.66 10.95
C THR A 107 -14.85 -7.17 11.08
N ASP A 108 -13.69 -7.67 11.51
CA ASP A 108 -13.46 -9.10 11.76
C ASP A 108 -14.45 -9.67 12.80
N ASP A 109 -14.95 -8.83 13.72
CA ASP A 109 -15.95 -9.19 14.72
C ASP A 109 -17.40 -9.13 14.18
N GLY A 110 -17.58 -8.74 12.92
CA GLY A 110 -18.88 -8.61 12.24
C GLY A 110 -19.61 -7.30 12.51
N GLU A 111 -18.98 -6.36 13.21
CA GLU A 111 -19.55 -5.03 13.47
C GLU A 111 -19.57 -4.19 12.20
N ARG A 112 -20.59 -3.34 12.08
CA ARG A 112 -20.78 -2.48 10.91
C ARG A 112 -20.39 -1.06 11.25
N GLU A 113 -19.31 -0.58 10.64
CA GLU A 113 -18.79 0.77 10.86
C GLU A 113 -18.96 1.62 9.61
N ALA A 114 -19.39 2.87 9.78
CA ALA A 114 -19.62 3.79 8.67
C ALA A 114 -18.45 4.76 8.54
N HIS A 115 -17.86 4.83 7.35
CA HIS A 115 -16.78 5.76 7.02
C HIS A 115 -17.15 6.57 5.78
N THR A 116 -16.73 7.83 5.73
CA THR A 116 -16.82 8.58 4.47
C THR A 116 -15.75 8.09 3.51
N TYR A 117 -16.03 8.04 2.21
CA TYR A 117 -15.01 7.65 1.22
C TYR A 117 -13.81 8.59 1.30
N GLY A 118 -14.03 9.89 1.55
CA GLY A 118 -12.98 10.87 1.76
C GLY A 118 -12.03 10.51 2.91
N GLU A 119 -12.59 10.07 4.05
CA GLU A 119 -11.81 9.60 5.19
C GLU A 119 -10.99 8.35 4.84
N VAL A 120 -11.62 7.37 4.18
CA VAL A 120 -10.94 6.14 3.72
C VAL A 120 -9.76 6.46 2.82
N MET A 121 -9.95 7.30 1.80
CA MET A 121 -8.88 7.65 0.87
C MET A 121 -7.68 8.32 1.56
N ARG A 122 -7.93 9.17 2.57
CA ARG A 122 -6.87 9.81 3.36
C ARG A 122 -6.21 8.83 4.33
N HIS A 123 -6.99 7.90 4.90
CA HIS A 123 -6.47 6.80 5.71
C HIS A 123 -5.47 5.96 4.91
N LEU A 124 -5.83 5.54 3.69
CA LEU A 124 -4.95 4.73 2.83
C LEU A 124 -3.64 5.44 2.47
N ILE A 125 -3.70 6.75 2.19
CA ILE A 125 -2.49 7.56 1.96
C ILE A 125 -1.57 7.51 3.19
N ALA A 126 -2.13 7.78 4.38
CA ALA A 126 -1.37 7.85 5.62
C ALA A 126 -0.83 6.47 6.05
N HIS A 127 -1.64 5.42 5.87
CA HIS A 127 -1.32 4.03 6.19
C HIS A 127 -0.06 3.55 5.46
N GLU A 128 0.01 3.78 4.15
CA GLU A 128 1.18 3.39 3.39
C GLU A 128 2.42 4.21 3.76
N ILE A 129 2.30 5.54 3.88
CA ILE A 129 3.42 6.40 4.30
C ILE A 129 3.98 5.94 5.66
N HIS A 130 3.08 5.59 6.59
CA HIS A 130 3.45 5.05 7.90
C HIS A 130 4.26 3.76 7.79
N HIS A 131 3.80 2.77 7.02
CA HIS A 131 4.48 1.49 6.88
C HIS A 131 5.79 1.59 6.08
N ILE A 132 5.82 2.40 5.03
CA ILE A 132 7.05 2.70 4.28
C ILE A 132 8.10 3.34 5.18
N GLY A 133 7.69 4.21 6.11
CA GLY A 133 8.58 4.78 7.12
C GLY A 133 9.29 3.71 7.96
N GLN A 134 8.60 2.62 8.32
CA GLN A 134 9.18 1.49 9.07
C GLN A 134 10.27 0.79 8.25
N LEU A 135 10.03 0.54 6.96
CA LEU A 135 11.01 -0.09 6.06
C LEU A 135 12.32 0.69 6.01
N SER A 136 12.25 2.03 6.08
CA SER A 136 13.43 2.89 6.04
C SER A 136 14.41 2.65 7.19
N ILE A 137 13.89 2.31 8.38
CA ILE A 137 14.70 1.99 9.56
C ILE A 137 15.35 0.62 9.38
N TRP A 138 14.57 -0.38 9.01
CA TRP A 138 15.08 -1.74 8.80
C TRP A 138 16.13 -1.81 7.68
N ALA A 139 15.97 -1.01 6.62
CA ALA A 139 16.98 -0.90 5.57
C ALA A 139 18.33 -0.43 6.11
N ARG A 140 18.32 0.51 7.07
CA ARG A 140 19.54 0.98 7.74
C ARG A 140 20.14 -0.07 8.66
N GLU A 141 19.31 -0.85 9.36
CA GLU A 141 19.77 -1.94 10.23
C GLU A 141 20.58 -3.00 9.47
N ILE A 142 20.23 -3.25 8.21
CA ILE A 142 20.97 -4.18 7.34
C ILE A 142 22.08 -3.49 6.53
N GLY A 143 22.44 -2.26 6.87
CA GLY A 143 23.53 -1.51 6.24
C GLY A 143 23.24 -1.03 4.81
N LYS A 144 21.97 -1.00 4.40
CA LYS A 144 21.55 -0.56 3.06
C LYS A 144 20.97 0.85 3.08
N LYS A 145 21.13 1.57 1.97
CA LYS A 145 20.49 2.88 1.77
C LYS A 145 18.99 2.65 1.52
N PRO A 146 18.09 3.32 2.26
CA PRO A 146 16.66 3.25 2.01
C PRO A 146 16.28 4.01 0.74
N VAL A 147 15.13 3.66 0.18
CA VAL A 147 14.46 4.45 -0.86
C VAL A 147 14.17 5.85 -0.31
N THR A 148 14.29 6.87 -1.16
CA THR A 148 13.98 8.25 -0.78
C THR A 148 12.48 8.44 -0.52
N ALA A 149 12.13 9.05 0.61
CA ALA A 149 10.75 9.43 0.94
C ALA A 149 10.41 10.87 0.51
N ASN A 150 11.26 11.52 -0.27
CA ASN A 150 10.98 12.88 -0.74
C ASN A 150 9.82 12.86 -1.74
N LEU A 151 8.79 13.67 -1.48
CA LEU A 151 7.76 14.00 -2.45
C LEU A 151 8.31 14.91 -3.56
N ILE A 152 9.13 15.89 -3.17
CA ILE A 152 9.76 16.85 -4.08
C ILE A 152 10.79 16.15 -4.96
N GLY A 153 10.82 16.49 -6.25
CA GLY A 153 11.79 15.98 -7.21
C GLY A 153 11.43 14.62 -7.81
N ARG A 154 10.20 14.13 -7.61
CA ARG A 154 9.68 12.89 -8.19
C ARG A 154 8.95 13.04 -9.54
N GLY A 155 8.91 14.26 -10.09
CA GLY A 155 8.25 14.53 -11.36
C GLY A 155 6.71 14.44 -11.31
N LEU A 156 6.11 14.57 -10.11
CA LEU A 156 4.65 14.53 -9.92
C LEU A 156 3.95 15.87 -10.20
N PHE A 157 4.72 16.96 -10.22
CA PHE A 157 4.24 18.32 -10.46
C PHE A 157 5.04 18.92 -11.61
N ASP A 158 4.34 19.56 -12.54
CA ASP A 158 4.96 20.35 -13.60
C ASP A 158 5.64 21.59 -12.99
N ILE A 159 6.72 22.04 -13.63
CA ILE A 159 7.50 23.23 -13.24
C ILE A 159 7.31 24.32 -14.29
#